data_AF-A0A1A8TP73-F1
#
_entry.id   AF-A0A1A8TP73-F1
#
_cell.length_a   1.000
_cell.length_b   1.000
_cell.length_c   1.000
_cell.angle_alpha   90.00
_cell.angle_beta   90.00
_cell.angle_gamma   90.00
#
_symmetry.space_group_name_H-M   'P 1'
#
loop_
_entity.id
_entity.type
_entity.pdbx_description
1 polymer ?
#
loop_
_entity_poly.entity_id
_entity_poly.type
_entity_poly.pdbx_seq_one_letter_code
_entity_poly.pdbx_strand_id
1 'polypeptide(L)'
;MNKCKHLALLTFFSTIALAISSTSQAQECDDRSAMTAAMDASERLMSSDSFRRPQVLKRHHPSKRKEVATYFESGDLYFTLYWIVSDNCQAAFIKRTRGKY
;
A
#
# COMPACT_ATOMS: atom_id res chain seq x y z
N MET A 1 -43.91 42.27 -26.37
CA MET A 1 -44.22 41.01 -25.67
C MET A 1 -43.00 40.10 -25.73
N ASN A 2 -42.33 39.95 -24.58
CA ASN A 2 -40.94 39.52 -24.43
C ASN A 2 -40.79 37.99 -24.39
N LYS A 3 -40.94 37.30 -25.52
CA LYS A 3 -40.79 35.84 -25.58
C LYS A 3 -39.34 35.34 -25.69
N CYS A 4 -38.34 36.23 -25.71
CA CYS A 4 -36.94 35.87 -25.92
C CYS A 4 -36.10 35.84 -24.61
N LYS A 5 -36.73 35.80 -23.44
CA LYS A 5 -36.03 35.77 -22.14
C LYS A 5 -36.17 34.45 -21.37
N HIS A 6 -37.07 33.56 -21.77
CA HIS A 6 -37.31 32.30 -21.05
C HIS A 6 -36.52 31.10 -21.56
N LEU A 7 -36.04 31.12 -22.81
CA LEU A 7 -35.31 29.97 -23.37
C LEU A 7 -33.81 29.96 -23.03
N ALA A 8 -33.23 31.12 -22.68
CA ALA A 8 -31.84 31.22 -22.24
C ALA A 8 -31.67 30.99 -20.72
N LEU A 9 -32.77 30.97 -19.95
CA LEU A 9 -32.71 30.81 -18.49
C LEU A 9 -32.73 29.34 -18.05
N LEU A 10 -33.21 28.42 -18.91
CA LEU A 10 -33.33 27.00 -18.61
C LEU A 10 -32.07 26.18 -18.94
N THR A 11 -31.14 26.74 -19.71
CA THR A 11 -29.86 26.08 -20.04
C THR A 11 -28.72 26.48 -19.12
N PHE A 12 -28.92 27.45 -18.22
CA PHE A 12 -27.89 27.93 -17.29
C PHE A 12 -27.86 27.19 -15.95
N PHE A 13 -28.88 26.40 -15.62
CA PHE A 13 -29.01 25.74 -14.32
C PHE A 13 -28.63 24.25 -14.30
N SER A 14 -28.38 23.63 -15.46
CA SER A 14 -28.05 22.19 -15.53
C SER A 14 -26.55 21.89 -15.68
N THR A 15 -25.71 22.93 -15.77
CA THR A 15 -24.25 22.80 -15.92
C THR A 15 -23.49 23.04 -14.62
N ILE A 16 -24.13 22.92 -13.46
CA ILE A 16 -23.41 22.66 -12.20
C ILE A 16 -23.05 21.17 -12.21
N ALA A 17 -22.11 20.84 -13.12
CA ALA A 17 -21.31 19.64 -13.04
C ALA A 17 -20.55 19.73 -11.71
N LEU A 18 -21.15 19.15 -10.68
CA LEU A 18 -20.51 18.91 -9.41
C LEU A 18 -19.38 17.91 -9.69
N ALA A 19 -18.23 18.44 -10.11
CA ALA A 19 -16.98 17.71 -10.18
C ALA A 19 -16.59 17.40 -8.74
N ILE A 20 -17.11 16.28 -8.23
CA ILE A 20 -16.69 15.69 -6.97
C ILE A 20 -15.25 15.26 -7.20
N SER A 21 -14.30 16.15 -6.89
CA SER A 21 -12.89 15.79 -6.78
C SER A 21 -12.78 14.80 -5.62
N SER A 22 -12.81 13.51 -5.92
CA SER A 22 -12.47 12.47 -4.96
C SER A 22 -10.99 12.65 -4.61
N THR A 23 -10.72 13.36 -3.51
CA THR A 23 -9.42 13.27 -2.86
C THR A 23 -9.28 11.82 -2.45
N SER A 24 -8.47 11.06 -3.20
CA SER A 24 -8.00 9.76 -2.76
C SER A 24 -7.16 10.00 -1.51
N GLN A 25 -7.81 9.98 -0.34
CA GLN A 25 -7.08 9.80 0.89
C GLN A 25 -6.38 8.46 0.73
N ALA A 26 -5.06 8.49 0.53
CA ALA A 26 -4.25 7.28 0.54
C ALA A 26 -4.50 6.61 1.90
N GLN A 27 -5.35 5.60 1.87
CA GLN A 27 -5.67 4.78 3.03
C GLN A 27 -4.37 4.10 3.40
N GLU A 28 -3.96 4.22 4.66
CA GLU A 28 -2.78 3.51 5.14
C GLU A 28 -2.98 2.02 4.87
N CYS A 29 -2.07 1.39 4.14
CA CYS A 29 -2.02 -0.05 3.97
C CYS A 29 -2.10 -0.71 5.34
N ASP A 30 -3.17 -1.45 5.65
CA ASP A 30 -3.34 -2.06 6.96
C ASP A 30 -2.24 -3.11 7.23
N ASP A 31 -2.08 -3.50 8.50
CA ASP A 31 -0.98 -4.39 8.87
C ASP A 31 -1.04 -5.75 8.19
N ARG A 32 -2.25 -6.27 7.96
CA ARG A 32 -2.43 -7.56 7.30
C ARG A 32 -2.01 -7.44 5.84
N SER A 33 -2.49 -6.43 5.13
CA SER A 33 -2.12 -6.18 3.74
C SER A 33 -0.63 -5.90 3.60
N ALA A 34 -0.02 -5.16 4.53
CA ALA A 34 1.42 -4.90 4.50
C ALA A 34 2.25 -6.16 4.74
N MET A 35 1.83 -7.01 5.68
CA MET A 35 2.44 -8.31 5.91
C MET A 35 2.32 -9.23 4.69
N THR A 36 1.15 -9.27 4.04
CA THR A 36 0.94 -10.05 2.80
C THR A 36 1.84 -9.54 1.68
N ALA A 37 1.88 -8.23 1.42
CA ALA A 37 2.72 -7.66 0.37
C ALA A 37 4.21 -7.97 0.56
N ALA A 38 4.69 -7.92 1.81
CA ALA A 38 6.08 -8.28 2.13
C ALA A 38 6.34 -9.79 1.98
N MET A 39 5.37 -10.64 2.34
CA MET A 39 5.46 -12.09 2.17
C MET A 39 5.51 -12.49 0.69
N ASP A 40 4.57 -12.00 -0.12
CA ASP A 40 4.53 -12.27 -1.57
C ASP A 40 5.84 -11.84 -2.26
N ALA A 41 6.42 -10.73 -1.82
CA ALA A 41 7.70 -10.26 -2.33
C ALA A 41 8.89 -11.12 -1.85
N SER A 42 8.80 -11.67 -0.63
CA SER A 42 9.84 -12.54 -0.07
C SER A 42 9.86 -13.93 -0.69
N GLU A 43 8.69 -14.51 -0.96
CA GLU A 43 8.54 -15.82 -1.60
C GLU A 43 9.13 -15.84 -3.02
N ARG A 44 9.17 -14.68 -3.69
CA ARG A 44 9.87 -14.54 -4.99
C ARG A 44 11.39 -14.59 -4.87
N LEU A 45 11.94 -14.28 -3.68
CA LEU A 45 13.38 -14.26 -3.41
C LEU A 45 13.87 -15.51 -2.70
N MET A 46 12.98 -16.22 -2.00
CA MET A 46 13.31 -17.36 -1.16
C MET A 46 12.66 -18.62 -1.74
N SER A 47 13.44 -19.68 -1.94
CA SER A 47 12.94 -20.97 -2.44
C SER A 47 12.40 -21.88 -1.33
N SER A 48 11.84 -21.30 -0.28
CA SER A 48 11.41 -22.01 0.93
C SER A 48 10.17 -21.35 1.52
N ASP A 49 9.47 -22.08 2.37
CA ASP A 49 8.37 -21.50 3.16
C ASP A 49 8.91 -20.65 4.30
N SER A 50 8.08 -19.70 4.75
CA SER A 50 8.38 -18.89 5.93
C SER A 50 8.07 -19.68 7.19
N PHE A 51 9.06 -19.86 8.06
CA PHE A 51 8.91 -20.62 9.31
C PHE A 51 8.18 -19.83 10.40
N ARG A 52 7.98 -18.53 10.21
CA ARG A 52 7.31 -17.64 11.16
C ARG A 52 6.43 -16.63 10.42
N ARG A 53 5.34 -16.23 11.08
CA ARG A 53 4.48 -15.14 10.60
C ARG A 53 5.29 -13.84 10.40
N PRO A 54 5.08 -13.10 9.30
CA PRO A 54 5.65 -11.77 9.13
C PRO A 54 5.24 -10.81 10.25
N GLN A 55 6.01 -9.74 10.45
CA GLN A 55 5.75 -8.75 11.50
C GLN A 55 5.99 -7.32 11.02
N VAL A 56 5.05 -6.42 11.32
CA VAL A 56 5.28 -4.98 11.21
C VAL A 56 6.16 -4.56 12.38
N LEU A 57 7.37 -4.08 12.08
CA LEU A 57 8.34 -3.65 13.07
C LEU A 57 8.22 -2.16 13.38
N LYS A 58 7.91 -1.34 12.37
CA LYS A 58 7.81 0.12 12.50
C LYS A 58 6.74 0.71 11.60
N ARG A 59 6.19 1.84 12.04
CA ARG A 59 5.37 2.76 11.24
C ARG A 59 6.08 4.11 11.11
N HIS A 60 6.26 4.58 9.88
CA HIS A 60 6.97 5.81 9.58
C HIS A 60 5.97 6.96 9.36
N HIS A 61 5.83 7.84 10.36
CA HIS A 61 5.08 9.09 10.21
C HIS A 61 5.97 10.21 9.61
N PRO A 62 5.43 11.11 8.76
CA PRO A 62 4.03 11.17 8.29
C PRO A 62 3.74 10.28 7.07
N SER A 63 4.76 9.61 6.51
CA SER A 63 4.67 8.87 5.24
C SER A 63 3.74 7.65 5.22
N LYS A 64 3.24 7.20 6.38
CA LYS A 64 2.42 5.98 6.57
C LYS A 64 3.09 4.67 6.10
N ARG A 65 4.38 4.71 5.74
CA ARG A 65 5.14 3.52 5.32
C ARG A 65 5.41 2.60 6.52
N LYS A 66 5.52 1.30 6.28
CA LYS A 66 5.78 0.30 7.32
C LYS A 66 7.06 -0.47 7.06
N GLU A 67 7.86 -0.69 8.09
CA GLU A 67 8.95 -1.66 8.04
C GLU A 67 8.37 -3.03 8.42
N VAL A 68 8.48 -4.01 7.53
CA VAL A 68 7.95 -5.37 7.72
C VAL A 68 9.08 -6.39 7.62
N ALA A 69 9.14 -7.32 8.56
CA ALA A 69 10.09 -8.44 8.57
C ALA A 69 9.39 -9.76 8.21
N THR A 70 10.06 -10.56 7.39
CA THR A 70 9.66 -11.93 7.01
C THR A 70 10.81 -12.90 7.29
N TYR A 71 10.52 -14.20 7.47
CA TYR A 71 11.44 -15.13 8.13
C TYR A 71 11.55 -16.46 7.37
N PHE A 72 12.71 -16.75 6.79
CA PHE A 72 12.92 -17.90 5.92
C PHE A 72 14.16 -18.72 6.30
N GLU A 73 14.14 -20.00 5.96
CA GLU A 73 15.26 -20.92 6.16
C GLU A 73 15.76 -21.44 4.81
N SER A 74 17.08 -21.52 4.62
CA SER A 74 17.64 -22.18 3.45
C SER A 74 18.90 -22.95 3.85
N GLY A 75 18.81 -24.28 3.85
CA GLY A 75 19.80 -25.14 4.50
C GLY A 75 19.90 -24.81 6.00
N ASP A 76 21.12 -24.65 6.50
CA ASP A 76 21.38 -24.35 7.91
C ASP A 76 21.33 -22.84 8.25
N LEU A 77 20.78 -22.01 7.36
CA LEU A 77 20.80 -20.56 7.48
C LEU A 77 19.40 -20.00 7.69
N TYR A 78 19.32 -19.04 8.61
CA TYR A 78 18.13 -18.27 8.92
C TYR A 78 18.24 -16.87 8.34
N PHE A 79 17.23 -16.49 7.56
CA PHE A 79 17.14 -15.20 6.89
C PHE A 79 15.98 -14.40 7.46
N THR A 80 16.23 -13.13 7.74
CA THR A 80 15.18 -12.13 7.94
C THR A 80 15.27 -11.14 6.80
N LEU A 81 14.20 -11.02 6.02
CA LEU A 81 14.09 -10.03 4.96
C LEU A 81 13.27 -8.86 5.49
N TYR A 82 13.77 -7.65 5.25
CA TYR A 82 13.14 -6.41 5.70
C TYR A 82 12.67 -5.62 4.49
N TRP A 83 11.42 -5.18 4.57
CA TRP A 83 10.72 -4.48 3.51
C TRP A 83 10.21 -3.14 4.01
N ILE A 84 10.28 -2.10 3.18
CA ILE A 84 9.43 -0.94 3.37
C ILE A 84 8.18 -1.15 2.53
N VAL A 85 7.03 -1.24 3.17
CA VAL A 85 5.72 -1.24 2.51
C VAL A 85 5.17 0.18 2.47
N SER A 86 4.79 0.65 1.30
CA SER A 86 4.15 1.95 1.08
C SER A 86 2.70 1.99 1.59
N ASP A 87 2.12 3.18 1.61
CA ASP A 87 0.71 3.40 1.90
C ASP A 87 -0.23 2.72 0.90
N ASN A 88 0.18 2.52 -0.35
CA ASN A 88 -0.53 1.74 -1.37
C ASN A 88 -0.16 0.24 -1.41
N CYS A 89 0.37 -0.32 -0.32
CA CYS A 89 0.70 -1.75 -0.15
C CYS A 89 1.75 -2.30 -1.14
N GLN A 90 2.69 -1.48 -1.60
CA GLN A 90 3.83 -1.95 -2.41
C GLN A 90 5.05 -2.20 -1.53
N ALA A 91 5.61 -3.40 -1.59
CA ALA A 91 6.80 -3.78 -0.83
C ALA A 91 8.08 -3.45 -1.60
N ALA A 92 8.96 -2.67 -0.98
CA ALA A 92 10.31 -2.37 -1.47
C ALA A 92 11.36 -3.04 -0.58
N PHE A 93 12.28 -3.78 -1.18
CA PHE A 93 13.33 -4.50 -0.46
C PHE A 93 14.32 -3.52 0.20
N ILE A 94 14.66 -3.75 1.47
CA ILE A 94 15.66 -2.96 2.20
C ILE A 94 16.94 -3.76 2.37
N LYS A 95 16.82 -4.93 3.01
CA LYS A 95 17.96 -5.74 3.44
C LYS A 95 17.52 -7.17 3.75
N ARG A 96 18.51 -8.07 3.75
CA ARG A 96 18.39 -9.47 4.17
C ARG A 96 19.51 -9.80 5.15
N THR A 97 19.19 -10.41 6.28
CA THR A 97 20.19 -10.97 7.21
C THR A 97 20.58 -12.38 6.80
N ARG A 98 21.74 -12.84 7.28
CA ARG A 98 22.19 -14.23 7.13
C ARG A 98 22.76 -14.69 8.47
N GLY A 99 21.95 -15.35 9.27
CA GLY A 99 22.33 -15.87 10.58
C GLY A 99 22.46 -17.40 10.55
N LYS A 100 23.34 -17.93 11.40
CA LYS A 100 23.35 -19.33 11.83
C LYS A 100 23.00 -19.31 13.32
N TYR A 101 22.07 -20.15 13.75
CA TYR A 101 21.75 -20.32 15.17
C TYR A 101 22.76 -21.25 15.84
#